data_AF-A0A0K3B345-F1
#
_entry.id   AF-A0A0K3B345-F1
#
_cell.length_a   1.000
_cell.length_b   1.000
_cell.length_c   1.000
_cell.angle_alpha   90.00
_cell.angle_beta   90.00
_cell.angle_gamma   90.00
#
_symmetry.space_group_name_H-M   'P 1'
#
loop_
_entity.id
_entity.type
_entity.pdbx_description
1 polymer ?
#
loop_
_entity_poly.entity_id
_entity_poly.type
_entity_poly.pdbx_seq_one_letter_code
_entity_poly.pdbx_strand_id
1 'polypeptide(L)' 'MFATDRTDRRTYFVQGWTVTDPQALGDIGPIPDGEAVVEIPEDVLKFYTRSEQSKEGDR' A
#
# COMPACT_ATOMS: atom_id res chain seq x y z
N MET A 1 -0.82 -8.32 -5.84
CA MET A 1 0.12 -7.52 -5.02
C MET A 1 1.50 -8.15 -5.17
N PHE A 2 2.46 -7.43 -5.73
CA PHE A 2 3.84 -7.91 -5.86
C PHE A 2 4.69 -7.16 -4.83
N ALA A 3 5.46 -7.90 -4.03
CA ALA A 3 6.46 -7.30 -3.14
C ALA A 3 7.70 -6.93 -3.96
N THR A 4 8.29 -5.76 -3.72
CA THR A 4 9.61 -5.47 -4.27
C THR A 4 10.67 -6.25 -3.48
N ASP A 5 11.70 -6.75 -4.15
CA ASP A 5 12.84 -7.46 -3.54
C ASP A 5 13.83 -6.49 -2.86
N ARG A 6 13.33 -5.66 -1.94
CA ARG A 6 14.16 -4.74 -1.16
C ARG A 6 14.11 -5.10 0.31
N THR A 7 15.28 -5.33 0.90
CA THR A 7 15.43 -5.82 2.29
C THR A 7 15.31 -4.73 3.35
N ASP A 8 15.33 -3.46 2.94
CA ASP A 8 15.29 -2.26 3.80
C ASP A 8 13.87 -1.74 4.05
N ARG A 9 12.92 -2.02 3.14
CA ARG A 9 11.53 -1.60 3.28
C ARG A 9 10.57 -2.58 2.59
N ARG A 10 9.57 -3.03 3.35
CA ARG A 10 8.43 -3.77 2.79
C ARG A 10 7.57 -2.79 2.01
N THR A 11 7.72 -2.78 0.69
CA THR A 11 6.89 -1.99 -0.21
C THR A 11 6.19 -2.92 -1.18
N TYR A 12 4.97 -2.54 -1.54
CA TYR A 12 4.08 -3.34 -2.34
C TYR A 12 3.62 -2.55 -3.54
N PHE A 13 3.56 -3.21 -4.69
CA PHE A 13 2.87 -2.67 -5.84
C PHE A 13 1.38 -2.98 -5.73
N VAL A 14 0.59 -1.92 -5.85
CA VAL A 14 -0.86 -1.98 -5.84
C VAL A 14 -1.38 -1.53 -7.19
N GLN A 15 -2.34 -2.28 -7.73
CA GLN A 15 -3.07 -1.90 -8.93
C GLN A 15 -4.46 -1.44 -8.50
N GLY A 16 -4.87 -0.30 -9.02
CA GLY A 16 -6.14 0.34 -8.70
C GLY A 16 -6.49 1.39 -9.73
N TRP A 17 -7.56 2.14 -9.48
CA TRP A 17 -7.98 3.27 -10.30
C TRP A 17 -7.53 4.57 -9.65
N THR A 18 -6.94 5.48 -10.43
CA THR A 18 -6.59 6.81 -9.93
C THR A 18 -7.85 7.52 -9.46
N VAL A 19 -7.83 8.02 -8.22
CA VAL A 19 -8.94 8.80 -7.68
C VAL A 19 -8.96 10.17 -8.37
N THR A 20 -10.09 10.50 -8.99
CA THR A 20 -10.32 11.79 -9.66
C THR A 20 -11.43 12.62 -9.00
N ASP A 21 -12.08 12.10 -7.97
CA ASP A 21 -13.13 12.84 -7.24
C ASP A 21 -12.50 14.02 -6.47
N PRO A 22 -12.86 15.27 -6.82
CA PRO A 22 -12.27 16.45 -6.20
C PRO A 22 -12.64 16.61 -4.72
N GLN A 23 -13.77 16.07 -4.25
CA GLN A 23 -14.12 16.09 -2.83
C GLN A 23 -13.22 15.14 -2.04
N ALA A 24 -13.09 13.90 -2.51
CA ALA A 24 -12.22 12.91 -1.88
C ALA A 24 -10.75 13.37 -1.86
N LEU A 25 -10.27 13.97 -2.95
CA LEU A 25 -8.92 14.55 -3.00
C LEU A 25 -8.79 15.77 -2.08
N GLY A 26 -9.84 16.58 -1.94
CA GLY A 26 -9.89 17.72 -1.02
C GLY A 26 -9.75 17.29 0.45
N ASP A 27 -10.38 16.19 0.84
CA ASP A 27 -10.31 15.63 2.20
C ASP A 27 -8.92 15.05 2.52
N ILE A 28 -8.22 14.51 1.52
CA ILE A 28 -6.84 13.98 1.66
C ILE A 28 -5.83 15.13 1.78
N GLY A 29 -6.04 16.21 1.04
CA GLY A 29 -5.14 17.37 1.01
C GLY A 29 -4.00 17.22 -0.01
N PRO A 30 -2.91 18.01 0.14
CA PRO A 30 -1.84 18.08 -0.86
C PRO A 30 -1.09 16.75 -0.97
N ILE A 31 -0.99 16.24 -2.21
CA ILE A 31 -0.27 15.01 -2.55
C ILE A 31 1.14 15.39 -3.02
N PRO A 32 2.21 14.84 -2.42
CA PRO A 32 3.59 15.09 -2.84
C PRO A 32 3.88 14.62 -4.27
N ASP A 33 4.89 15.22 -4.89
CA ASP A 33 5.36 14.81 -6.22
C ASP A 33 5.81 13.34 -6.21
N GLY A 34 5.28 12.56 -7.14
CA GLY A 34 5.56 11.12 -7.26
C GLY A 34 4.65 10.21 -6.43
N GLU A 35 3.69 10.77 -5.69
CA GLU A 35 2.63 10.03 -5.00
C GLU A 35 1.30 10.09 -5.78
N ALA A 36 0.45 9.07 -5.60
CA ALA A 36 -0.86 9.00 -6.22
C ALA A 36 -1.85 8.32 -5.28
N VAL A 37 -3.10 8.80 -5.29
CA VAL A 37 -4.21 8.16 -4.58
C VAL A 37 -4.90 7.21 -5.55
N VAL A 38 -5.03 5.95 -5.15
CA VAL A 38 -5.69 4.91 -5.94
C VAL A 38 -6.80 4.24 -5.14
N GLU A 39 -7.92 3.99 -5.79
CA GLU A 39 -8.99 3.14 -5.27
C GLU A 39 -8.66 1.68 -5.57
N ILE A 40 -8.86 0.82 -4.59
CA ILE A 40 -8.61 -0.61 -4.69
C ILE A 40 -9.86 -1.41 -4.28
N PRO A 41 -10.15 -2.54 -4.94
CA PRO A 41 -11.22 -3.43 -4.48
C PRO A 41 -10.90 -3.98 -3.09
N GLU A 42 -11.91 -4.04 -2.22
CA GLU A 42 -11.76 -4.60 -0.86
C GLU A 42 -11.24 -6.04 -0.88
N ASP A 43 -11.61 -6.83 -1.90
CA ASP A 43 -11.12 -8.21 -2.06
C ASP A 43 -9.59 -8.29 -2.21
N VAL A 44 -8.93 -7.24 -2.70
CA VAL A 44 -7.46 -7.19 -2.79
C VAL A 44 -6.83 -7.17 -1.40
N LEU A 45 -7.49 -6.53 -0.42
CA LEU A 45 -7.01 -6.50 0.97
C LEU A 45 -7.10 -7.88 1.64
N LYS A 46 -8.01 -8.77 1.20
CA LYS A 46 -8.12 -10.14 1.74
C LYS A 46 -6.89 -10.99 1.43
N PHE A 47 -6.16 -10.67 0.35
CA PHE A 47 -4.89 -11.32 0.02
C PHE A 47 -3.71 -10.75 0.80
N TYR A 48 -3.89 -9.62 1.51
CA TYR A 48 -2.90 -9.09 2.41
C TYR A 48 -2.91 -9.88 3.73
N THR A 49 -2.27 -11.05 3.73
CA THR A 49 -1.93 -11.76 4.97
C THR A 49 -0.64 -11.16 5.52
N ARG A 50 -0.73 -10.50 6.68
CA ARG A 50 0.44 -10.10 7.48
C ARG A 50 1.09 -11.36 8.07
N SER A 51 1.94 -12.04 7.30
CA SER A 51 2.77 -13.11 7.86
C SER A 51 3.89 -12.48 8.68
N GLU A 52 3.72 -12.43 10.00
CA GLU A 52 4.80 -12.15 10.95
C GLU A 52 5.82 -13.30 10.89
N GLN A 53 6.85 -13.16 10.06
CA GLN A 53 8.10 -13.93 10.15
C GLN A 53 9.21 -12.88 9.99
N SER A 54 10.18 -12.70 10.88
CA SER A 54 11.02 -13.57 11.71
C SER A 54 11.81 -12.63 12.67
N LYS A 55 12.33 -12.94 13.86
CA LYS A 55 12.78 -14.20 14.49
C LYS A 55 13.05 -13.97 15.98
N GLU A 56 12.91 -15.07 16.72
CA GLU A 56 13.54 -15.43 17.98
C GLU A 56 14.98 -14.92 18.19
N GLY A 57 15.25 -14.46 19.41
CA GLY A 57 16.54 -14.14 20.02
C GLY A 57 16.21 -13.45 21.36
N ASP A 58 16.35 -14.04 22.53
CA ASP A 58 17.47 -14.80 23.05
C ASP A 58 16.98 -15.78 24.14
N ARG A 59 17.72 -16.87 24.33
CA ARG A 59 17.46 -17.86 25.39
C ARG A 59 17.85 -17.34 26.76
#